data_AF-A0A1V2LKP7-F1
#
_entry.id   AF-A0A1V2LKP7-F1
#
_cell.length_a   1.000
_cell.length_b   1.000
_cell.length_c   1.000
_cell.angle_alpha   90.00
_cell.angle_beta   90.00
_cell.angle_gamma   90.00
#
_symmetry.space_group_name_H-M   'P 1'
#
loop_
_entity.id
_entity.type
_entity.pdbx_description
1 polymer ?
#
loop_
_entity_poly.entity_id
_entity_poly.type
_entity_poly.pdbx_seq_one_letter_code
_entity_poly.pdbx_strand_id
1 'polypeptide(L)'
;MLYFFVWSGLFNPYSFRKPALAVTKDELIEIGWTGVKKGGKADVQDGYRSSLIQEHGTIIGIFNAGKLEYVKECFIDLQRGEGYDYKSPIDPNVEVPFKLTKELLMKERKFLATELAKMPYENAYKELKRYRKNGPLVPCVQLKEMVERKFAKIDESIRQKAYNNPVLKKNQ
;
A
#
# COMPACT_ATOMS: atom_id res chain seq x y z
N MET A 1 -12.06 54.66 14.35
CA MET A 1 -13.35 54.00 14.02
C MET A 1 -13.16 52.72 13.21
N LEU A 2 -12.54 52.73 12.03
CA LEU A 2 -12.37 51.53 11.16
C LEU A 2 -11.57 50.37 11.79
N TYR A 3 -10.58 50.68 12.64
CA TYR A 3 -9.72 49.69 13.29
C TYR A 3 -10.48 48.76 14.26
N PHE A 4 -11.50 49.28 14.94
CA PHE A 4 -12.30 48.51 15.90
C PHE A 4 -13.20 47.47 15.20
N PHE A 5 -13.65 47.75 13.97
CA PHE A 5 -14.46 46.81 13.18
C PHE A 5 -13.64 45.63 12.65
N VAL A 6 -12.36 45.84 12.34
CA VAL A 6 -11.45 44.78 11.90
C VAL A 6 -11.01 43.91 13.09
N TRP A 7 -10.78 44.52 14.26
CA TRP A 7 -10.30 43.81 15.46
C TRP A 7 -11.39 43.03 16.22
N SER A 8 -12.65 43.49 16.16
CA SER A 8 -13.80 42.80 16.77
C SER A 8 -14.26 41.56 15.99
N GLY A 9 -13.64 41.24 14.84
CA GLY A 9 -14.02 40.08 14.03
C GLY A 9 -15.42 40.17 13.39
N LEU A 10 -16.08 41.34 13.46
CA LEU A 10 -17.42 41.56 12.91
C LEU A 10 -17.47 41.37 11.38
N PHE A 11 -16.33 41.54 10.71
CA PHE A 11 -16.11 41.18 9.31
C PHE A 11 -15.24 39.92 9.22
N ASN A 12 -15.86 38.75 9.43
CA ASN A 12 -15.26 37.49 9.00
C ASN A 12 -15.64 37.23 7.52
N PRO A 13 -14.74 37.44 6.54
CA PRO A 13 -15.05 37.18 5.13
C PRO A 13 -15.33 35.70 4.84
N TYR A 14 -15.01 34.78 5.75
CA TYR A 14 -15.36 33.37 5.62
C TYR A 14 -16.84 33.07 5.89
N SER A 15 -17.55 33.88 6.69
CA SER A 15 -18.99 33.71 6.91
C SER A 15 -19.85 34.11 5.70
N PHE A 16 -19.29 34.85 4.74
CA PHE A 16 -19.94 35.17 3.47
C PHE A 16 -19.75 34.09 2.39
N ARG A 17 -18.93 33.07 2.65
CA ARG A 17 -18.86 31.89 1.77
C ARG A 17 -20.11 31.07 2.03
N LYS A 18 -20.88 30.79 0.97
CA LYS A 18 -22.01 29.86 0.99
C LYS A 18 -21.61 28.61 1.80
N PRO A 19 -22.49 28.05 2.66
CA PRO A 19 -22.18 26.81 3.34
C PRO A 19 -21.72 25.81 2.28
N ALA A 20 -20.56 25.19 2.52
CA ALA A 20 -20.11 24.10 1.65
C ALA A 20 -21.29 23.15 1.50
N LEU A 21 -21.60 22.74 0.26
CA LEU A 21 -22.63 21.74 -0.05
C LEU A 21 -22.57 20.68 1.04
N ALA A 22 -23.68 20.48 1.75
CA ALA A 22 -23.75 19.56 2.88
C ALA A 22 -23.67 18.14 2.34
N VAL A 23 -22.45 17.70 2.00
CA VAL A 23 -22.21 16.36 1.48
C VAL A 23 -22.57 15.38 2.57
N THR A 24 -23.58 14.56 2.32
CA THR A 24 -24.02 13.57 3.30
C THR A 24 -23.06 12.39 3.34
N LYS A 25 -23.04 11.64 4.45
CA LYS A 25 -22.21 10.43 4.58
C LYS A 25 -22.59 9.38 3.52
N ASP A 26 -23.86 9.34 3.13
CA ASP A 26 -24.36 8.39 2.13
C ASP A 26 -23.90 8.77 0.72
N GLU A 27 -23.92 10.06 0.37
CA GLU A 27 -23.31 10.57 -0.87
C GLU A 27 -21.80 10.27 -0.93
N LEU A 28 -21.10 10.41 0.22
CA LEU A 28 -19.70 10.00 0.32
C LEU A 28 -19.54 8.50 0.03
N ILE A 29 -20.40 7.64 0.58
CA ILE A 29 -20.34 6.20 0.32
C ILE A 29 -20.63 5.88 -1.15
N GLU A 30 -21.59 6.59 -1.77
CA GLU A 30 -21.94 6.44 -3.20
C GLU A 30 -20.79 6.80 -4.15
N ILE A 31 -20.03 7.87 -3.87
CA ILE A 31 -18.80 8.19 -4.63
C ILE A 31 -17.65 7.22 -4.31
N GLY A 32 -17.91 6.21 -3.49
CA GLY A 32 -16.97 5.19 -3.07
C GLY A 32 -16.05 5.65 -1.95
N TRP A 33 -16.36 6.67 -1.17
CA TRP A 33 -15.60 7.03 0.03
C TRP A 33 -15.77 5.95 1.10
N THR A 34 -14.65 5.38 1.55
CA THR A 34 -14.67 4.26 2.50
C THR A 34 -14.45 4.70 3.94
N GLY A 35 -14.08 5.95 4.18
CA GLY A 35 -13.74 6.48 5.51
C GLY A 35 -12.47 5.89 6.13
N VAL A 36 -11.68 5.13 5.34
CA VAL A 36 -10.51 4.42 5.84
C VAL A 36 -9.27 5.26 5.64
N LYS A 37 -8.54 5.50 6.73
CA LYS A 37 -7.19 6.07 6.68
C LYS A 37 -6.21 5.02 6.18
N LYS A 38 -5.30 5.41 5.28
CA LYS A 38 -4.22 4.53 4.82
C LYS A 38 -3.37 4.09 6.02
N GLY A 39 -3.13 2.79 6.12
CA GLY A 39 -2.36 2.20 7.20
C GLY A 39 -0.89 2.63 7.14
N GLY A 40 -0.27 2.72 8.32
CA GLY A 40 1.19 2.82 8.41
C GLY A 40 1.86 1.47 8.13
N LYS A 41 3.19 1.43 8.22
CA LYS A 41 3.99 0.21 8.01
C LYS A 41 3.55 -0.97 8.90
N ALA A 42 3.33 -0.70 10.19
CA ALA A 42 2.86 -1.70 11.15
C ALA A 42 1.44 -2.21 10.81
N ASP A 43 0.52 -1.30 10.48
CA ASP A 43 -0.86 -1.69 10.10
C ASP A 43 -0.89 -2.61 8.87
N VAL A 44 -0.05 -2.31 7.86
CA VAL A 44 0.06 -3.12 6.64
C VAL A 44 0.63 -4.50 6.98
N GLN A 45 1.66 -4.55 7.82
CA GLN A 45 2.29 -5.79 8.24
C GLN A 45 1.30 -6.70 8.99
N ASP A 46 0.56 -6.14 9.95
CA ASP A 46 -0.45 -6.88 10.70
C ASP A 46 -1.61 -7.30 9.80
N GLY A 47 -2.04 -6.43 8.89
CA GLY A 47 -3.05 -6.75 7.88
C GLY A 47 -2.66 -7.92 6.96
N TYR A 48 -1.38 -8.00 6.59
CA TYR A 48 -0.83 -9.10 5.79
C TYR A 48 -0.74 -10.41 6.59
N ARG A 49 -0.28 -10.32 7.84
CA ARG A 49 -0.26 -11.46 8.78
C ARG A 49 -1.65 -12.06 8.97
N SER A 50 -2.65 -11.21 9.20
CA SER A 50 -4.04 -11.66 9.34
C SER A 50 -4.56 -12.36 8.07
N SER A 51 -4.19 -11.91 6.85
CA SER A 51 -4.52 -12.67 5.63
C SER A 51 -3.91 -14.05 5.62
N LEU A 52 -2.61 -14.17 5.93
CA LEU A 52 -1.91 -15.44 5.85
C LEU A 52 -2.45 -16.44 6.88
N ILE A 53 -2.80 -15.96 8.07
CA ILE A 53 -3.46 -16.78 9.10
C ILE A 53 -4.84 -17.22 8.60
N GLN A 54 -5.59 -16.35 7.93
CA GLN A 54 -6.89 -16.71 7.37
C GLN A 54 -6.77 -17.73 6.22
N GLU A 55 -5.72 -17.64 5.40
CA GLU A 55 -5.47 -18.54 4.25
C GLU A 55 -4.95 -19.92 4.70
N HIS A 56 -4.04 -19.96 5.67
CA HIS A 56 -3.31 -21.19 6.06
C HIS A 56 -3.71 -21.73 7.44
N GLY A 57 -4.64 -21.07 8.13
CA GLY A 57 -5.19 -21.45 9.44
C GLY A 57 -4.24 -21.19 10.61
N THR A 58 -3.12 -21.91 10.65
CA THR A 58 -2.15 -21.86 11.77
C THR A 58 -0.78 -21.34 11.33
N ILE A 59 0.01 -20.84 12.28
CA ILE A 59 1.41 -20.44 12.05
C ILE A 59 2.23 -21.61 11.50
N ILE A 60 1.95 -22.84 11.95
CA ILE A 60 2.59 -24.07 11.44
C ILE A 60 2.22 -24.29 9.97
N GLY A 61 0.97 -24.03 9.57
CA GLY A 61 0.55 -24.07 8.17
C GLY A 61 1.29 -23.06 7.30
N ILE A 62 1.53 -21.84 7.81
CA ILE A 62 2.31 -20.80 7.12
C ILE A 62 3.77 -21.22 6.96
N PHE A 63 4.36 -21.83 8.00
CA PHE A 63 5.73 -22.34 7.95
C PHE A 63 5.88 -23.47 6.93
N ASN A 64 4.97 -24.45 6.93
CA ASN A 64 4.95 -25.54 5.95
C ASN A 64 4.77 -25.04 4.51
N ALA A 65 4.08 -23.91 4.33
CA ALA A 65 3.95 -23.25 3.03
C ALA A 65 5.20 -22.44 2.62
N GLY A 66 6.26 -22.41 3.45
CA GLY A 66 7.47 -21.61 3.20
C GLY A 66 7.24 -20.10 3.28
N LYS A 67 6.08 -19.66 3.81
CA LYS A 67 5.68 -18.25 3.82
C LYS A 67 6.01 -17.51 5.12
N LEU A 68 6.72 -18.17 6.06
CA LEU A 68 7.01 -17.57 7.38
C LEU A 68 7.95 -16.37 7.29
N GLU A 69 8.91 -16.37 6.36
CA GLU A 69 9.82 -15.21 6.16
C GLU A 69 9.05 -13.98 5.66
N TYR A 70 8.04 -14.20 4.82
CA TYR A 70 7.14 -13.15 4.34
C TYR A 70 6.28 -12.52 5.44
N VAL A 71 6.13 -13.15 6.62
CA VAL A 71 5.45 -12.58 7.80
C VAL A 71 6.34 -11.56 8.53
N LYS A 72 7.66 -11.69 8.38
CA LYS A 72 8.65 -10.79 8.98
C LYS A 72 8.96 -9.60 8.06
N GLU A 73 9.03 -9.84 6.75
CA GLU A 73 9.36 -8.84 5.73
C GLU A 73 8.18 -8.59 4.76
N CYS A 74 7.00 -8.24 5.31
CA CYS A 74 5.76 -8.08 4.54
C CYS A 74 5.70 -6.82 3.67
N PHE A 75 6.71 -5.95 3.72
CA PHE A 75 6.71 -4.67 3.03
C PHE A 75 7.97 -4.57 2.19
N ILE A 76 7.82 -3.97 1.02
CA ILE A 76 8.94 -3.57 0.18
C ILE A 76 9.15 -2.08 0.39
N ASP A 77 10.29 -1.72 0.96
CA ASP A 77 10.73 -0.33 0.95
C ASP A 77 11.26 -0.01 -0.46
N LEU A 78 10.65 1.00 -1.09
CA LEU A 78 11.08 1.51 -2.39
C LEU A 78 12.27 2.44 -2.18
N GLN A 79 13.33 2.20 -2.93
CA GLN A 79 14.52 3.04 -2.94
C GLN A 79 14.32 4.25 -3.84
N ARG A 80 15.22 5.23 -3.74
CA ARG A 80 15.21 6.43 -4.59
C ARG A 80 15.33 6.01 -6.06
N GLY A 81 14.49 6.58 -6.92
CA GLY A 81 14.40 6.18 -8.32
C GLY A 81 13.51 4.96 -8.59
N GLU A 82 12.86 4.36 -7.59
CA GLU A 82 11.85 3.31 -7.80
C GLU A 82 10.41 3.85 -7.66
N GLY A 83 9.43 3.02 -7.98
CA GLY A 83 8.02 3.38 -7.86
C GLY A 83 7.63 4.43 -8.88
N TYR A 84 7.07 5.55 -8.43
CA TYR A 84 6.77 6.72 -9.28
C TYR A 84 7.96 7.67 -9.44
N ASP A 85 9.02 7.49 -8.65
CA ASP A 85 10.24 8.30 -8.69
C ASP A 85 11.21 7.87 -9.80
N TYR A 86 10.85 6.85 -10.61
CA TYR A 86 11.68 6.32 -11.69
C TYR A 86 12.02 7.31 -12.82
N LYS A 87 11.35 8.47 -12.87
CA LYS A 87 11.63 9.54 -13.82
C LYS A 87 12.65 10.55 -13.32
N SER A 88 13.09 10.43 -12.06
CA SER A 88 14.22 11.20 -11.53
C SER A 88 15.48 10.80 -12.31
N PRO A 89 16.34 11.74 -12.72
CA PRO A 89 17.47 11.48 -13.63
C PRO A 89 18.58 10.74 -12.88
N ILE A 90 18.41 9.44 -12.68
CA ILE A 90 19.43 8.52 -12.21
C ILE A 90 19.76 7.65 -13.43
N ASP A 91 20.43 8.27 -14.41
CA ASP A 91 21.04 7.63 -15.59
C ASP A 91 20.09 6.79 -16.48
N PRO A 92 19.81 7.21 -17.74
CA PRO A 92 18.90 6.48 -18.64
C PRO A 92 19.32 5.03 -18.95
N ASN A 93 20.56 4.65 -18.64
CA ASN A 93 21.06 3.28 -18.81
C ASN A 93 20.84 2.37 -17.59
N VAL A 94 20.30 2.89 -16.48
CA VAL A 94 20.03 2.09 -15.28
C VAL A 94 18.64 1.48 -15.37
N GLU A 95 18.58 0.16 -15.48
CA GLU A 95 17.33 -0.57 -15.33
C GLU A 95 16.77 -0.39 -13.91
N VAL A 96 15.78 0.49 -13.76
CA VAL A 96 15.03 0.60 -12.51
C VAL A 96 14.23 -0.70 -12.31
N PRO A 97 14.50 -1.46 -11.23
CA PRO A 97 13.93 -2.80 -11.06
C PRO A 97 12.44 -2.79 -10.69
N PHE A 98 11.90 -1.66 -10.21
CA PHE A 98 10.51 -1.54 -9.79
C PHE A 98 9.87 -0.22 -10.29
N LYS A 99 9.31 -0.22 -11.50
CA LYS A 99 8.68 0.96 -12.14
C LYS A 99 7.15 0.93 -12.02
N LEU A 100 6.57 1.88 -11.29
CA LEU A 100 5.12 2.03 -11.23
C LEU A 100 4.65 2.99 -12.33
N THR A 101 3.92 2.46 -13.31
CA THR A 101 3.30 3.25 -14.39
C THR A 101 1.81 3.44 -14.15
N LYS A 102 1.25 4.49 -14.76
CA LYS A 102 -0.21 4.71 -14.75
C LYS A 102 -0.96 3.50 -15.30
N GLU A 103 -0.44 2.89 -16.37
CA GLU A 103 -1.03 1.70 -16.99
C GLU A 103 -1.10 0.52 -16.03
N LEU A 104 -0.04 0.27 -15.27
CA LEU A 104 -0.02 -0.79 -14.26
C LEU A 104 -1.08 -0.54 -13.18
N LEU A 105 -1.22 0.71 -12.72
CA LEU A 105 -2.25 1.08 -11.74
C LEU A 105 -3.67 0.91 -12.31
N MET A 106 -3.88 1.20 -13.58
CA MET A 106 -5.18 1.00 -14.23
C MET A 106 -5.50 -0.49 -14.38
N LYS A 107 -4.52 -1.32 -14.72
CA LYS A 107 -4.66 -2.78 -14.75
C LYS A 107 -5.00 -3.35 -13.38
N GLU A 108 -4.29 -2.91 -12.34
CA GLU A 108 -4.57 -3.30 -10.96
C GLU A 108 -5.99 -2.91 -10.54
N ARG A 109 -6.42 -1.68 -10.86
CA ARG A 109 -7.80 -1.24 -10.57
C ARG A 109 -8.85 -2.07 -11.32
N LYS A 110 -8.59 -2.42 -12.58
CA LYS A 110 -9.49 -3.28 -13.36
C LYS A 110 -9.56 -4.69 -12.75
N PHE A 111 -8.44 -5.23 -12.31
CA PHE A 111 -8.39 -6.50 -11.59
C PHE A 111 -9.21 -6.45 -10.30
N LEU A 112 -8.98 -5.45 -9.44
CA LEU A 112 -9.75 -5.24 -8.23
C LEU A 112 -11.26 -5.12 -8.51
N ALA A 113 -11.66 -4.32 -9.49
CA ALA A 113 -13.07 -4.16 -9.85
C ALA A 113 -13.71 -5.49 -10.27
N THR A 114 -12.96 -6.32 -10.99
CA THR A 114 -13.40 -7.66 -11.41
C THR A 114 -13.57 -8.60 -10.22
N GLU A 115 -12.65 -8.55 -9.25
CA GLU A 115 -12.77 -9.35 -8.02
C GLU A 115 -13.94 -8.89 -7.14
N LEU A 116 -14.11 -7.58 -6.97
CA LEU A 116 -15.21 -7.02 -6.18
C LEU A 116 -16.58 -7.36 -6.79
N ALA A 117 -16.69 -7.41 -8.11
CA ALA A 117 -17.93 -7.76 -8.81
C ALA A 117 -18.39 -9.22 -8.58
N LYS A 118 -17.47 -10.11 -8.19
CA LYS A 118 -17.77 -11.52 -7.90
C LYS A 118 -18.38 -11.73 -6.51
N MET A 119 -18.33 -10.71 -5.65
CA MET A 119 -18.69 -10.82 -4.24
C MET A 119 -20.00 -10.09 -3.93
N PRO A 120 -20.77 -10.54 -2.92
CA PRO A 120 -21.88 -9.76 -2.38
C PRO A 120 -21.41 -8.38 -1.89
N TYR A 121 -22.30 -7.37 -1.95
CA TYR A 121 -21.99 -5.98 -1.63
C TYR A 121 -21.26 -5.79 -0.29
N GLU A 122 -21.72 -6.45 0.78
CA GLU A 122 -21.09 -6.32 2.10
C GLU A 122 -19.63 -6.79 2.12
N ASN A 123 -19.34 -7.91 1.44
CA ASN A 123 -18.00 -8.47 1.36
C ASN A 123 -17.12 -7.64 0.43
N ALA A 124 -17.67 -7.20 -0.71
CA ALA A 124 -16.98 -6.28 -1.61
C ALA A 124 -16.60 -4.98 -0.91
N TYR A 125 -17.48 -4.41 -0.09
CA TYR A 125 -17.20 -3.19 0.66
C TYR A 125 -16.13 -3.40 1.74
N LYS A 126 -16.16 -4.53 2.46
CA LYS A 126 -15.11 -4.91 3.43
C LYS A 126 -13.75 -5.06 2.74
N GLU A 127 -13.72 -5.72 1.57
CA GLU A 127 -12.49 -5.92 0.82
C GLU A 127 -11.96 -4.61 0.24
N LEU A 128 -12.83 -3.74 -0.28
CA LEU A 128 -12.43 -2.41 -0.74
C LEU A 128 -11.85 -1.54 0.39
N LYS A 129 -12.42 -1.62 1.60
CA LYS A 129 -11.87 -0.97 2.80
C LYS A 129 -10.47 -1.48 3.11
N ARG A 130 -10.29 -2.80 3.09
CA ARG A 130 -9.00 -3.45 3.35
C ARG A 130 -7.96 -3.06 2.31
N TYR A 131 -8.32 -3.11 1.03
CA TYR A 131 -7.49 -2.70 -0.09
C TYR A 131 -7.01 -1.24 0.06
N ARG A 132 -7.91 -0.33 0.48
CA ARG A 132 -7.53 1.08 0.69
C ARG A 132 -6.66 1.30 1.92
N LYS A 133 -6.83 0.50 2.96
CA LYS A 133 -6.00 0.56 4.17
C LYS A 133 -4.59 0.04 3.89
N ASN A 134 -4.51 -1.18 3.36
CA ASN A 134 -3.30 -1.98 3.36
C ASN A 134 -2.65 -2.10 1.97
N GLY A 135 -3.35 -1.70 0.91
CA GLY A 135 -2.94 -1.94 -0.47
C GLY A 135 -3.40 -3.29 -1.02
N PRO A 136 -2.95 -3.65 -2.23
CA PRO A 136 -3.27 -4.92 -2.86
C PRO A 136 -2.57 -6.08 -2.15
N LEU A 137 -3.33 -6.87 -1.39
CA LEU A 137 -2.82 -8.12 -0.79
C LEU A 137 -2.76 -9.25 -1.80
N VAL A 138 -3.71 -9.26 -2.73
CA VAL A 138 -3.71 -10.13 -3.91
C VAL A 138 -3.58 -9.23 -5.14
N PRO A 139 -2.35 -8.87 -5.53
CA PRO A 139 -2.12 -8.01 -6.69
C PRO A 139 -2.38 -8.74 -7.99
N CYS A 140 -2.59 -7.98 -9.08
CA CYS A 140 -2.59 -8.55 -10.43
C CYS A 140 -1.25 -9.22 -10.75
N VAL A 141 -1.27 -10.16 -11.71
CA VAL A 141 -0.11 -10.98 -12.10
C VAL A 141 1.14 -10.14 -12.36
N GLN A 142 1.00 -9.03 -13.08
CA GLN A 142 2.14 -8.17 -13.42
C GLN A 142 2.80 -7.54 -12.18
N LEU A 143 1.98 -7.01 -11.26
CA LEU A 143 2.49 -6.41 -10.03
C LEU A 143 3.07 -7.49 -9.10
N LYS A 144 2.46 -8.69 -9.07
CA LYS A 144 2.96 -9.85 -8.34
C LYS A 144 4.36 -10.25 -8.80
N GLU A 145 4.56 -10.40 -10.11
CA GLU A 145 5.87 -10.74 -10.69
C GLU A 145 6.94 -9.69 -10.35
N MET A 146 6.59 -8.40 -10.36
CA MET A 146 7.53 -7.33 -9.99
C MET A 146 7.95 -7.41 -8.51
N VAL A 147 7.00 -7.73 -7.64
CA VAL A 147 7.24 -7.93 -6.20
C VAL A 147 8.16 -9.13 -5.98
N GLU A 148 7.86 -10.26 -6.61
CA GLU A 148 8.66 -11.49 -6.51
C GLU A 148 10.10 -11.29 -7.01
N ARG A 149 10.28 -10.62 -8.15
CA ARG A 149 11.62 -10.29 -8.68
C ARG A 149 12.43 -9.43 -7.71
N LYS A 150 11.77 -8.48 -7.02
CA LYS A 150 12.45 -7.62 -6.05
C LYS A 150 12.83 -8.38 -4.79
N PHE A 151 11.95 -9.23 -4.27
CA PHE A 151 12.29 -10.10 -3.13
C PHE A 151 13.43 -11.06 -3.46
N ALA A 152 13.42 -11.70 -4.64
CA ALA A 152 14.50 -12.59 -5.05
C ALA A 152 15.88 -11.90 -5.04
N LYS A 153 15.96 -10.64 -5.50
CA LYS A 153 17.20 -9.84 -5.43
C LYS A 153 17.61 -9.50 -4.00
N ILE A 154 16.63 -9.19 -3.13
CA ILE A 154 16.89 -8.93 -1.71
C ILE A 154 17.44 -10.19 -1.04
N ASP A 155 16.79 -11.34 -1.24
CA ASP A 155 17.20 -12.62 -0.68
C ASP A 155 18.60 -13.01 -1.13
N GLU A 156 18.91 -12.84 -2.41
CA GLU A 156 20.25 -13.05 -2.94
C GLU A 156 21.28 -12.13 -2.27
N SER A 157 20.97 -10.85 -2.08
CA SER A 157 21.85 -9.91 -1.39
C SER A 157 22.09 -10.32 0.08
N ILE A 158 21.08 -10.84 0.77
CA ILE A 158 21.17 -11.31 2.15
C ILE A 158 22.04 -12.56 2.21
N ARG A 159 21.83 -13.53 1.30
CA ARG A 159 22.64 -14.75 1.21
C ARG A 159 24.11 -14.44 0.96
N GLN A 160 24.42 -13.51 0.05
CA GLN A 160 25.80 -13.08 -0.21
C GLN A 160 26.44 -12.43 1.03
N LYS A 161 25.72 -11.57 1.74
CA LYS A 161 26.20 -10.96 3.00
C LYS A 161 26.43 -12.00 4.09
N ALA A 162 25.54 -12.97 4.22
CA ALA A 162 25.67 -14.07 5.18
C ALA A 162 26.90 -14.94 4.86
N TYR A 163 27.09 -15.32 3.59
CA TYR A 163 28.25 -16.08 3.13
C TYR A 163 29.57 -15.34 3.38
N ASN A 164 29.59 -14.02 3.20
CA ASN A 164 30.78 -13.19 3.41
C ASN A 164 31.01 -12.79 4.88
N ASN A 165 30.15 -13.21 5.81
CA ASN A 165 30.27 -12.85 7.22
C ASN A 165 31.42 -13.62 7.90
N PRO A 166 32.49 -12.93 8.35
CA PRO A 166 33.66 -13.58 8.95
C PRO A 166 33.36 -14.27 10.29
N VAL A 167 32.28 -13.90 10.99
CA VAL A 167 31.86 -14.54 12.24
C VAL A 167 31.25 -15.92 11.99
N LEU A 168 30.51 -16.08 10.89
CA LEU A 168 29.92 -17.36 10.50
C LEU A 168 30.95 -18.31 9.87
N LYS A 169 31.96 -17.76 9.16
CA LYS A 169 33.07 -18.55 8.61
C LYS A 169 34.01 -19.14 9.65
N LYS A 170 34.06 -18.60 10.88
CA LYS A 170 34.91 -19.11 11.97
C LYS A 170 34.33 -20.35 12.69
N ASN A 171 33.05 -20.65 12.48
CA ASN A 171 32.31 -21.71 13.16
C ASN A 171 31.90 -22.86 12.23
N GLN A 172 32.45 -22.91 11.02
CA GLN A 172 32.38 -24.05 10.09
C GLN A 172 33.75 -24.71 10.02
#